data_AF-A0A8T4QFK9-F1
#
_entry.id   AF-A0A8T4QFK9-F1
#
_cell.length_a   1.000
_cell.length_b   1.000
_cell.length_c   1.000
_cell.angle_alpha   90.00
_cell.angle_beta   90.00
_cell.angle_gamma   90.00
#
_symmetry.space_group_name_H-M   'P 1'
#
loop_
_entity.id
_entity.type
_entity.pdbx_description
1 polymer ?
#
loop_
_entity_poly.entity_id
_entity_poly.type
_entity_poly.pdbx_seq_one_letter_code
_entity_poly.pdbx_strand_id
1 'polypeptide(L)'
;MEIESSVIETGVDKLVSLVKERGRIALQDAAKELGVSMTVIQEWVDFLEEEGIISVEYKLTKPYLVERKLTKKEVEAKAKEFTSKRDVFVRKAEVSLNFLEKQAEDLKKVKSEFDRLKSELGMELDTVREDLKELERYQQLKEDLQKQVEEQKNEAKLKIGELTQQVSREQKKYQEIAVGITKEREELSREKAEAQSIEESEKILNKRLTELKAMIGLIEKKVLEEDAAIKNSELHIEKLILLIDDIKQRVEEEKSIIEPLIEKSQEQERKVLEIQDKIMKKIAQKQKSVAGVKDVTKKVKEFFDKKLAVVNLVDRVNKDRDDLEKSLIELIKKAKSFQLTAKSGDVGKQMIDLEKKFNEVNKKKTQFEAELKELGSFMRR
;
A
#
# COMPACT_ATOMS: atom_id res chain seq x y z
N MET A 1 -47.76 -29.63 32.55
CA MET A 1 -47.08 -29.42 31.26
C MET A 1 -47.90 -28.40 30.52
N GLU A 2 -47.48 -27.15 30.60
CA GLU A 2 -48.11 -26.04 29.89
C GLU A 2 -47.82 -26.20 28.39
N ILE A 3 -48.86 -26.11 27.58
CA ILE A 3 -48.74 -26.05 26.13
C ILE A 3 -48.24 -24.63 25.84
N GLU A 4 -46.92 -24.46 25.71
CA GLU A 4 -46.37 -23.27 25.08
C GLU A 4 -46.95 -23.21 23.66
N SER A 5 -47.89 -22.30 23.45
CA SER A 5 -48.47 -22.05 22.14
C SER A 5 -47.35 -21.71 21.18
N SER A 6 -47.12 -22.57 20.18
CA SER A 6 -46.20 -22.29 19.08
C SER A 6 -46.79 -21.15 18.24
N VAL A 7 -46.61 -19.92 18.69
CA VAL A 7 -46.93 -18.73 17.91
C VAL A 7 -46.03 -18.78 16.68
N ILE A 8 -46.64 -18.82 15.50
CA ILE A 8 -45.92 -18.84 14.23
C ILE A 8 -45.16 -17.53 14.13
N GLU A 9 -43.84 -17.59 14.33
CA GLU A 9 -42.97 -16.42 14.28
C GLU A 9 -42.75 -16.02 12.82
N THR A 10 -43.19 -14.80 12.48
CA THR A 10 -43.03 -14.24 11.13
C THR A 10 -41.70 -13.51 10.99
N GLY A 11 -41.29 -13.18 9.76
CA GLY A 11 -40.06 -12.42 9.53
C GLY A 11 -40.06 -11.03 10.19
N VAL A 12 -41.25 -10.43 10.34
CA VAL A 12 -41.44 -9.14 11.02
C VAL A 12 -41.17 -9.27 12.52
N ASP A 13 -41.61 -10.37 13.16
CA ASP A 13 -41.38 -10.64 14.58
C ASP A 13 -39.87 -10.78 14.88
N LYS A 14 -39.14 -11.45 13.99
CA LYS A 14 -37.68 -11.59 14.09
C LYS A 14 -36.95 -10.26 13.97
N LEU A 15 -37.40 -9.36 13.09
CA LEU A 15 -36.84 -8.02 12.96
C LEU A 15 -37.05 -7.18 14.24
N VAL A 16 -38.24 -7.25 14.83
CA VAL A 16 -38.53 -6.56 16.09
C VAL A 16 -37.66 -7.09 17.23
N SER A 17 -37.52 -8.42 17.36
CA SER A 17 -36.66 -9.05 18.36
C SER A 17 -35.18 -8.63 18.19
N LEU A 18 -34.70 -8.60 16.94
CA LEU A 18 -33.33 -8.20 16.63
C LEU A 18 -33.03 -6.73 17.01
N VAL A 19 -33.96 -5.83 16.71
CA VAL A 19 -33.83 -4.40 17.06
C VAL A 19 -33.87 -4.20 18.57
N LYS A 20 -34.69 -4.98 19.30
CA LYS A 20 -34.74 -4.96 20.77
C LYS A 20 -33.45 -5.46 21.42
N GLU A 21 -32.88 -6.55 20.91
CA GLU A 21 -31.64 -7.13 21.45
C GLU A 21 -30.44 -6.21 21.23
N ARG A 22 -30.31 -5.64 20.03
CA ARG A 22 -29.17 -4.77 19.66
C ARG A 22 -29.34 -3.33 20.14
N GLY A 23 -30.57 -2.90 20.43
CA GLY A 23 -30.95 -1.53 20.75
C GLY A 23 -30.90 -0.57 19.55
N ARG A 24 -29.88 -0.69 18.70
CA ARG A 24 -29.73 0.05 17.44
C ARG A 24 -29.01 -0.80 16.40
N ILE A 25 -29.59 -0.95 15.22
CA ILE A 25 -28.99 -1.70 14.11
C ILE A 25 -29.14 -0.93 12.79
N ALA A 26 -28.13 -0.98 11.93
CA ALA A 26 -28.24 -0.38 10.60
C ALA A 26 -29.17 -1.24 9.73
N LEU A 27 -29.97 -0.59 8.87
CA LEU A 27 -30.92 -1.28 7.98
C LEU A 27 -30.24 -2.39 7.14
N GLN A 28 -29.04 -2.12 6.64
CA GLN A 28 -28.24 -3.09 5.86
C GLN A 28 -27.78 -4.29 6.68
N ASP A 29 -27.48 -4.09 7.97
CA ASP A 29 -27.02 -5.17 8.84
C ASP A 29 -28.20 -6.06 9.26
N ALA A 30 -29.37 -5.47 9.51
CA ALA A 30 -30.61 -6.22 9.75
C ALA A 30 -31.01 -7.10 8.55
N ALA A 31 -30.89 -6.59 7.33
CA ALA A 31 -31.14 -7.36 6.11
C ALA A 31 -30.21 -8.56 5.97
N LYS A 32 -28.91 -8.39 6.28
CA LYS A 32 -27.92 -9.48 6.27
C LYS A 32 -28.20 -10.53 7.34
N GLU A 33 -28.51 -10.09 8.57
CA GLU A 33 -28.72 -10.99 9.71
C GLU A 33 -30.01 -11.82 9.58
N LEU A 34 -31.05 -11.25 8.97
CA LEU A 34 -32.31 -11.94 8.71
C LEU A 34 -32.35 -12.68 7.37
N GLY A 35 -31.32 -12.55 6.52
CA GLY A 35 -31.23 -13.23 5.24
C GLY A 35 -32.29 -12.78 4.22
N VAL A 36 -32.77 -11.55 4.32
CA VAL A 36 -33.83 -10.99 3.46
C VAL A 36 -33.34 -9.73 2.74
N SER A 37 -33.95 -9.43 1.59
CA SER A 37 -33.54 -8.27 0.80
C SER A 37 -33.79 -6.94 1.52
N MET A 38 -32.96 -5.93 1.22
CA MET A 38 -33.08 -4.60 1.81
C MET A 38 -34.45 -3.96 1.52
N THR A 39 -35.05 -4.23 0.37
CA THR A 39 -36.39 -3.76 0.01
C THR A 39 -37.47 -4.34 0.92
N VAL A 40 -37.39 -5.66 1.20
CA VAL A 40 -38.35 -6.34 2.09
C VAL A 40 -38.21 -5.83 3.52
N ILE A 41 -36.98 -5.62 4.00
CA ILE A 41 -36.74 -5.00 5.31
C ILE A 41 -37.26 -3.56 5.35
N GLN A 42 -37.09 -2.78 4.27
CA GLN A 42 -37.62 -1.41 4.19
C GLN A 42 -39.15 -1.41 4.29
N GLU A 43 -39.84 -2.29 3.58
CA GLU A 43 -41.30 -2.42 3.67
C GLU A 43 -41.76 -2.80 5.08
N TRP A 44 -41.05 -3.71 5.75
CA TRP A 44 -41.34 -4.05 7.15
C TRP A 44 -41.08 -2.89 8.09
N VAL A 45 -40.01 -2.13 7.86
CA VAL A 45 -39.65 -0.95 8.66
C VAL A 45 -40.67 0.17 8.49
N ASP A 46 -41.10 0.45 7.26
CA ASP A 46 -42.13 1.45 6.96
C ASP A 46 -43.43 1.10 7.69
N PHE A 47 -43.86 -0.17 7.62
CA PHE A 47 -45.02 -0.67 8.35
C PHE A 47 -44.86 -0.56 9.88
N LEU A 48 -43.70 -0.93 10.42
CA LEU A 48 -43.44 -0.88 11.87
C LEU A 48 -43.27 0.56 12.39
N GLU A 49 -42.84 1.48 11.54
CA GLU A 49 -42.73 2.91 11.84
C GLU A 49 -44.10 3.59 11.83
N GLU A 50 -44.96 3.26 10.86
CA GLU A 50 -46.38 3.64 10.86
C GLU A 50 -47.10 3.13 12.11
N GLU A 51 -46.80 1.90 12.52
CA GLU A 51 -47.32 1.33 13.75
C GLU A 51 -46.65 1.88 15.03
N GLY A 52 -45.58 2.67 14.89
CA GLY A 52 -44.88 3.34 15.98
C GLY A 52 -44.07 2.40 16.88
N ILE A 53 -43.74 1.20 16.39
CA ILE A 53 -42.98 0.17 17.11
C ILE A 53 -41.48 0.42 17.00
N ILE A 54 -41.03 0.87 15.82
CA ILE A 54 -39.64 1.20 15.50
C ILE A 54 -39.60 2.62 14.95
N SER A 55 -38.46 3.30 15.08
CA SER A 55 -38.20 4.57 14.41
C SER A 55 -36.90 4.51 13.61
N VAL A 56 -36.87 5.18 12.46
CA VAL A 56 -35.68 5.27 11.62
C VAL A 56 -34.89 6.53 11.94
N GLU A 57 -33.72 6.38 12.58
CA GLU A 57 -32.79 7.47 12.82
C GLU A 57 -31.70 7.53 11.74
N TYR A 58 -31.46 8.73 11.18
CA TYR A 58 -30.37 8.94 10.24
C TYR A 58 -29.13 9.47 10.96
N LYS A 59 -28.01 8.75 10.83
CA LYS A 59 -26.70 9.27 11.25
C LYS A 59 -25.81 9.36 10.02
N LEU A 60 -25.52 10.59 9.59
CA LEU A 60 -24.93 10.90 8.28
C LEU A 60 -25.87 10.44 7.15
N THR A 61 -25.44 9.48 6.33
CA THR A 61 -26.16 8.94 5.17
C THR A 61 -26.73 7.53 5.41
N LYS A 62 -26.63 7.00 6.65
CA LYS A 62 -27.06 5.62 6.96
C LYS A 62 -28.30 5.61 7.88
N PRO A 63 -29.39 4.91 7.49
CA PRO A 63 -30.56 4.71 8.34
C PRO A 63 -30.29 3.63 9.40
N TYR A 64 -30.67 3.92 10.63
CA TYR A 64 -30.60 3.03 11.78
C TYR A 64 -31.99 2.80 12.35
N LEU A 65 -32.29 1.54 12.64
CA LEU A 65 -33.52 1.14 13.32
C LEU A 65 -33.30 1.24 14.82
N VAL A 66 -34.19 1.95 15.50
CA VAL A 66 -34.16 2.13 16.96
C VAL A 66 -35.54 1.79 17.53
N GLU A 67 -35.56 1.10 18.66
CA GLU A 67 -36.81 0.79 19.35
C GLU A 67 -37.51 2.08 19.79
N ARG A 68 -38.78 2.26 19.39
CA ARG A 68 -39.61 3.37 19.84
C ARG A 68 -40.45 2.92 21.02
N LYS A 69 -40.19 3.48 22.20
CA LYS A 69 -41.02 3.23 23.39
C LYS A 69 -42.30 4.06 23.31
N LEU A 70 -43.39 3.43 22.88
CA LEU A 70 -44.72 4.05 22.88
C LEU A 70 -45.10 4.52 24.29
N THR A 71 -45.69 5.71 24.38
CA THR A 71 -46.18 6.24 25.65
C THR A 71 -47.50 5.56 26.05
N LYS A 72 -47.78 5.44 27.36
CA LYS A 72 -49.02 4.80 27.85
C LYS A 72 -50.31 5.37 27.23
N LYS A 73 -50.31 6.65 26.86
CA LYS A 73 -51.46 7.32 26.20
C LYS A 73 -51.67 6.87 24.74
N GLU A 74 -50.60 6.60 24.00
CA GLU A 74 -50.68 6.14 22.60
C GLU A 74 -51.19 4.70 22.51
N VAL A 75 -50.79 3.85 23.47
CA VAL A 75 -51.27 2.46 23.58
C VAL A 75 -52.78 2.41 23.86
N GLU A 76 -53.28 3.27 24.76
CA GLU A 76 -54.72 3.37 25.03
C GLU A 76 -55.54 3.87 23.83
N ALA A 77 -54.99 4.79 23.04
CA ALA A 77 -55.66 5.30 21.84
C ALA A 77 -55.79 4.23 20.75
N LYS A 78 -54.71 3.48 20.48
CA LYS A 78 -54.73 2.37 19.50
C LYS A 78 -55.61 1.21 19.94
N ALA A 79 -55.64 0.89 21.24
CA ALA A 79 -56.54 -0.13 21.78
C ALA A 79 -58.02 0.24 21.58
N LYS A 80 -58.39 1.52 21.73
CA LYS A 80 -59.75 2.02 21.46
C LYS A 80 -60.12 2.01 19.98
N GLU A 81 -59.17 2.25 19.09
CA GLU A 81 -59.40 2.19 17.64
C GLU A 81 -59.65 0.75 17.16
N PHE A 82 -58.86 -0.20 17.68
CA PHE A 82 -59.02 -1.63 17.37
C PHE A 82 -60.37 -2.18 17.82
N THR A 83 -60.80 -1.87 19.06
CA THR A 83 -62.13 -2.31 19.55
C THR A 83 -63.27 -1.72 18.74
N SER A 84 -63.16 -0.46 18.32
CA SER A 84 -64.14 0.21 17.47
C SER A 84 -64.27 -0.47 16.09
N LYS A 85 -63.14 -0.81 15.45
CA LYS A 85 -63.13 -1.50 14.14
C LYS A 85 -63.70 -2.92 14.22
N ARG A 86 -63.37 -3.66 15.29
CA ARG A 86 -63.91 -5.00 15.55
C ARG A 86 -65.44 -4.97 15.71
N ASP A 87 -65.96 -4.04 16.50
CA ASP A 87 -67.40 -3.97 16.77
C ASP A 87 -68.21 -3.58 15.51
N VAL A 88 -67.65 -2.76 14.62
CA VAL A 88 -68.26 -2.43 13.31
C VAL A 88 -68.32 -3.67 12.40
N PHE A 89 -67.27 -4.51 12.43
CA PHE A 89 -67.23 -5.73 11.64
C PHE A 89 -68.27 -6.76 12.12
N VAL A 90 -68.35 -6.99 13.44
CA VAL A 90 -69.32 -7.93 14.04
C VAL A 90 -70.76 -7.52 13.71
N ARG A 91 -71.09 -6.23 13.81
CA ARG A 91 -72.44 -5.74 13.44
C ARG A 91 -72.78 -5.97 11.97
N LYS A 92 -71.83 -5.83 11.04
CA LYS A 92 -72.07 -6.10 9.62
C LYS A 92 -72.37 -7.58 9.36
N ALA A 93 -71.67 -8.47 10.07
CA ALA A 93 -71.92 -9.91 9.99
C ALA A 93 -73.31 -10.29 10.54
N GLU A 94 -73.71 -9.72 11.68
CA GLU A 94 -75.02 -9.97 12.30
C GLU A 94 -76.19 -9.43 11.46
N VAL A 95 -76.04 -8.24 10.87
CA VAL A 95 -77.06 -7.67 9.96
C VAL A 95 -77.27 -8.54 8.72
N SER A 96 -76.19 -9.13 8.19
CA SER A 96 -76.26 -10.01 7.03
C SER A 96 -76.93 -11.35 7.35
N LEU A 97 -76.67 -11.89 8.56
CA LEU A 97 -77.33 -13.11 9.04
C LEU A 97 -78.83 -12.91 9.27
N ASN A 98 -79.22 -11.80 9.91
CA ASN A 98 -80.62 -11.48 10.15
C ASN A 98 -81.43 -11.22 8.86
N PHE A 99 -80.78 -10.71 7.81
CA PHE A 99 -81.41 -10.56 6.50
C PHE A 99 -81.73 -11.92 5.84
N LEU A 100 -80.83 -12.90 5.98
CA LEU A 100 -81.01 -14.25 5.44
C LEU A 100 -82.10 -15.04 6.17
N GLU A 101 -82.20 -14.90 7.50
CA GLU A 101 -83.26 -15.54 8.28
C GLU A 101 -84.65 -15.01 7.91
N LYS A 102 -84.77 -13.69 7.70
CA LYS A 102 -86.04 -13.06 7.32
C LYS A 102 -86.54 -13.50 5.94
N GLN A 103 -85.64 -13.67 4.98
CA GLN A 103 -85.94 -14.17 3.63
C GLN A 103 -86.44 -15.63 3.65
N ALA A 104 -85.89 -16.47 4.54
CA ALA A 104 -86.33 -17.85 4.70
C ALA A 104 -87.75 -17.96 5.27
N GLU A 105 -88.17 -16.97 6.06
CA GLU A 105 -89.50 -16.93 6.68
C GLU A 105 -90.58 -16.44 5.70
N ASP A 106 -90.26 -15.48 4.84
CA ASP A 106 -91.16 -15.04 3.76
C ASP A 106 -91.39 -16.14 2.72
N LEU A 107 -90.38 -16.99 2.45
CA LEU A 107 -90.51 -18.15 1.57
C LEU A 107 -91.49 -19.21 2.10
N LYS A 108 -91.60 -19.34 3.43
CA LYS A 108 -92.58 -20.24 4.06
C LYS A 108 -94.02 -19.73 3.92
N LYS A 109 -94.23 -18.40 3.91
CA LYS A 109 -95.56 -17.81 3.71
C LYS A 109 -96.07 -18.03 2.29
N VAL A 110 -95.22 -17.84 1.29
CA VAL A 110 -95.55 -18.09 -0.13
C VAL A 110 -95.97 -19.56 -0.35
N LYS A 111 -95.29 -20.51 0.31
CA LYS A 111 -95.67 -21.92 0.27
C LYS A 111 -97.06 -22.18 0.87
N SER A 112 -97.40 -21.52 1.97
CA SER A 112 -98.72 -21.67 2.60
C SER A 112 -99.85 -21.02 1.79
N GLU A 113 -99.57 -19.95 1.04
CA GLU A 113 -100.54 -19.33 0.13
C GLU A 113 -100.79 -20.20 -1.10
N PHE A 114 -99.74 -20.86 -1.62
CA PHE A 114 -99.84 -21.81 -2.72
C PHE A 114 -100.69 -23.05 -2.36
N ASP A 115 -100.51 -23.60 -1.16
CA ASP A 115 -101.31 -24.74 -0.68
C ASP A 115 -102.79 -24.37 -0.46
N ARG A 116 -103.08 -23.11 -0.17
CA ARG A 116 -104.45 -22.60 0.00
C ARG A 116 -105.13 -22.35 -1.34
N LEU A 117 -104.41 -21.81 -2.34
CA LEU A 117 -104.90 -21.63 -3.71
C LEU A 117 -105.26 -22.97 -4.38
N LYS A 118 -104.50 -24.02 -4.05
CA LYS A 118 -104.72 -25.40 -4.51
C LYS A 118 -106.05 -25.99 -4.01
N SER A 119 -106.54 -25.56 -2.86
CA SER A 119 -107.81 -26.02 -2.29
C SER A 119 -109.03 -25.29 -2.86
N GLU A 120 -108.88 -24.04 -3.29
CA GLU A 120 -110.02 -23.19 -3.70
C GLU A 120 -110.39 -23.32 -5.18
N LEU A 121 -109.47 -23.78 -6.03
CA LEU A 121 -109.65 -23.64 -7.49
C LEU A 121 -110.22 -24.84 -8.24
N GLY A 122 -110.40 -26.03 -7.65
CA GLY A 122 -111.15 -27.14 -8.27
C GLY A 122 -110.94 -27.33 -9.79
N MET A 123 -109.71 -27.21 -10.27
CA MET A 123 -109.40 -27.20 -11.70
C MET A 123 -109.12 -28.62 -12.24
N GLU A 124 -109.64 -28.88 -13.43
CA GLU A 124 -109.55 -30.13 -14.20
C GLU A 124 -108.10 -30.64 -14.31
N LEU A 125 -107.90 -31.89 -13.90
CA LEU A 125 -106.59 -32.54 -13.69
C LEU A 125 -105.83 -32.94 -14.97
N ASP A 126 -106.42 -32.78 -16.16
CA ASP A 126 -105.81 -33.28 -17.40
C ASP A 126 -104.80 -32.29 -18.03
N THR A 127 -104.99 -30.97 -17.91
CA THR A 127 -103.98 -29.97 -18.30
C THR A 127 -102.81 -29.93 -17.32
N VAL A 128 -103.08 -30.07 -16.02
CA VAL A 128 -102.04 -30.18 -14.97
C VAL A 128 -101.16 -31.42 -15.19
N ARG A 129 -101.68 -32.49 -15.77
CA ARG A 129 -100.93 -33.71 -16.06
C ARG A 129 -99.96 -33.55 -17.23
N GLU A 130 -100.30 -32.76 -18.24
CA GLU A 130 -99.39 -32.40 -19.33
C GLU A 130 -98.31 -31.43 -18.84
N ASP A 131 -98.67 -30.42 -18.05
CA ASP A 131 -97.71 -29.49 -17.43
C ASP A 131 -96.76 -30.22 -16.46
N LEU A 132 -97.26 -31.22 -15.72
CA LEU A 132 -96.42 -32.08 -14.86
C LEU A 132 -95.46 -32.96 -15.66
N LYS A 133 -95.85 -33.47 -16.83
CA LYS A 133 -94.93 -34.21 -17.72
C LYS A 133 -93.88 -33.28 -18.34
N GLU A 134 -94.24 -32.04 -18.65
CA GLU A 134 -93.28 -31.05 -19.13
C GLU A 134 -92.29 -30.66 -18.01
N LEU A 135 -92.79 -30.48 -16.78
CA LEU A 135 -91.96 -30.30 -15.58
C LEU A 135 -91.02 -31.47 -15.31
N GLU A 136 -91.47 -32.71 -15.48
CA GLU A 136 -90.64 -33.91 -15.32
C GLU A 136 -89.52 -33.95 -16.38
N ARG A 137 -89.81 -33.55 -17.63
CA ARG A 137 -88.79 -33.37 -18.68
C ARG A 137 -87.80 -32.26 -18.35
N TYR A 138 -88.26 -31.12 -17.84
CA TYR A 138 -87.37 -30.03 -17.40
C TYR A 138 -86.53 -30.44 -16.19
N GLN A 139 -87.06 -31.27 -15.30
CA GLN A 139 -86.31 -31.81 -14.17
C GLN A 139 -85.21 -32.77 -14.64
N GLN A 140 -85.51 -33.68 -15.57
CA GLN A 140 -84.49 -34.55 -16.19
C GLN A 140 -83.44 -33.74 -16.93
N LEU A 141 -83.85 -32.75 -17.73
CA LEU A 141 -82.92 -31.86 -18.44
C LEU A 141 -82.02 -31.09 -17.45
N LYS A 142 -82.57 -30.62 -16.33
CA LYS A 142 -81.81 -29.97 -15.26
C LYS A 142 -80.80 -30.93 -14.63
N GLU A 143 -81.19 -32.16 -14.33
CA GLU A 143 -80.30 -33.17 -13.76
C GLU A 143 -79.16 -33.55 -14.72
N ASP A 144 -79.45 -33.69 -16.01
CA ASP A 144 -78.44 -33.96 -17.04
C ASP A 144 -77.50 -32.76 -17.25
N LEU A 145 -78.03 -31.53 -17.28
CA LEU A 145 -77.22 -30.32 -17.32
C LEU A 145 -76.34 -30.19 -16.07
N GLN A 146 -76.85 -30.53 -14.88
CA GLN A 146 -76.06 -30.54 -13.65
C GLN A 146 -74.92 -31.56 -13.72
N LYS A 147 -75.16 -32.76 -14.26
CA LYS A 147 -74.10 -33.75 -14.50
C LYS A 147 -73.05 -33.24 -15.47
N GLN A 148 -73.44 -32.68 -16.61
CA GLN A 148 -72.51 -32.11 -17.60
C GLN A 148 -71.68 -30.97 -17.00
N VAL A 149 -72.29 -30.09 -16.20
CA VAL A 149 -71.58 -29.01 -15.50
C VAL A 149 -70.58 -29.58 -14.51
N GLU A 150 -70.93 -30.62 -13.75
CA GLU A 150 -70.00 -31.23 -12.79
C GLU A 150 -68.85 -31.99 -13.50
N GLU A 151 -69.13 -32.65 -14.63
CA GLU A 151 -68.12 -33.27 -15.49
C GLU A 151 -67.14 -32.23 -16.05
N GLN A 152 -67.65 -31.13 -16.64
CA GLN A 152 -66.82 -30.03 -17.15
C GLN A 152 -65.99 -29.37 -16.04
N LYS A 153 -66.58 -29.19 -14.86
CA LYS A 153 -65.87 -28.65 -13.68
C LYS A 153 -64.74 -29.57 -13.24
N ASN A 154 -64.97 -30.89 -13.23
CA ASN A 154 -63.93 -31.87 -12.90
C ASN A 154 -62.82 -31.90 -13.96
N GLU A 155 -63.16 -31.86 -15.25
CA GLU A 155 -62.18 -31.78 -16.34
C GLU A 155 -61.34 -30.50 -16.25
N ALA A 156 -61.99 -29.36 -16.02
CA ALA A 156 -61.31 -28.07 -15.84
C ALA A 156 -60.37 -28.11 -14.62
N LYS A 157 -60.81 -28.71 -13.51
CA LYS A 157 -59.99 -28.86 -12.30
C LYS A 157 -58.74 -29.70 -12.56
N LEU A 158 -58.85 -30.79 -13.32
CA LEU A 158 -57.70 -31.61 -13.72
C LEU A 158 -56.73 -30.81 -14.61
N LYS A 159 -57.23 -30.12 -15.64
CA LYS A 159 -56.41 -29.26 -16.51
C LYS A 159 -55.70 -28.14 -15.73
N ILE A 160 -56.39 -27.50 -14.78
CA ILE A 160 -55.78 -26.50 -13.89
C ILE A 160 -54.67 -27.14 -13.06
N GLY A 161 -54.86 -28.37 -12.55
CA GLY A 161 -53.83 -29.09 -11.80
C GLY A 161 -52.58 -29.36 -12.64
N GLU A 162 -52.76 -29.85 -13.87
CA GLU A 162 -51.65 -30.11 -14.80
C GLU A 162 -50.89 -28.84 -15.18
N LEU A 163 -51.60 -27.77 -15.54
CA LEU A 163 -51.00 -26.47 -15.85
C LEU A 163 -50.27 -25.90 -14.63
N THR A 164 -50.84 -26.00 -13.43
CA THR A 164 -50.17 -25.58 -12.19
C THR A 164 -48.86 -26.33 -11.98
N GLN A 165 -48.85 -27.65 -12.22
CA GLN A 165 -47.64 -28.46 -12.09
C GLN A 165 -46.59 -28.10 -13.15
N GLN A 166 -47.00 -27.83 -14.40
CA GLN A 166 -46.09 -27.37 -15.45
C GLN A 166 -45.48 -26.01 -15.12
N VAL A 167 -46.28 -25.04 -14.68
CA VAL A 167 -45.81 -23.72 -14.23
C VAL A 167 -44.79 -23.86 -13.10
N SER A 168 -45.07 -24.72 -12.10
CA SER A 168 -44.12 -24.97 -11.01
C SER A 168 -42.80 -25.58 -11.49
N ARG A 169 -42.83 -26.51 -12.45
CA ARG A 169 -41.62 -27.08 -13.05
C ARG A 169 -40.80 -26.04 -13.80
N GLU A 170 -41.45 -25.22 -14.62
CA GLU A 170 -40.77 -24.15 -15.37
C GLU A 170 -40.24 -23.05 -14.45
N GLN A 171 -40.96 -22.69 -13.38
CA GLN A 171 -40.45 -21.78 -12.34
C GLN A 171 -39.18 -22.30 -11.67
N LYS A 172 -39.12 -23.60 -11.33
CA LYS A 172 -37.92 -24.22 -10.77
C LYS A 172 -36.74 -24.18 -11.75
N LYS A 173 -36.97 -24.55 -13.01
CA LYS A 173 -35.95 -24.46 -14.06
C LYS A 173 -35.43 -23.03 -14.22
N TYR A 174 -36.33 -22.05 -14.23
CA TYR A 174 -35.97 -20.64 -14.31
C TYR A 174 -35.10 -20.20 -13.12
N GLN A 175 -35.47 -20.60 -11.90
CA GLN A 175 -34.67 -20.31 -10.70
C GLN A 175 -33.27 -20.95 -10.76
N GLU A 176 -33.16 -22.21 -11.20
CA GLU A 176 -31.88 -22.88 -11.39
C GLU A 176 -30.99 -22.16 -12.42
N ILE A 177 -31.57 -21.76 -13.56
CA ILE A 177 -30.87 -20.98 -14.59
C ILE A 177 -30.44 -19.62 -14.03
N ALA A 178 -31.31 -18.92 -13.30
CA ALA A 178 -31.01 -17.63 -12.69
C ALA A 178 -29.83 -17.73 -11.70
N VAL A 179 -29.81 -18.76 -10.86
CA VAL A 179 -28.69 -19.05 -9.94
C VAL A 179 -27.41 -19.34 -10.74
N GLY A 180 -27.50 -20.13 -11.82
CA GLY A 180 -26.37 -20.36 -12.73
C GLY A 180 -25.80 -19.07 -13.31
N ILE A 181 -26.66 -18.19 -13.83
CA ILE A 181 -26.26 -16.88 -14.38
C ILE A 181 -25.58 -16.01 -13.31
N THR A 182 -26.08 -16.02 -12.07
CA THR A 182 -25.43 -15.24 -11.00
C THR A 182 -24.04 -15.76 -10.66
N LYS A 183 -23.85 -17.08 -10.57
CA LYS A 183 -22.54 -17.69 -10.33
C LYS A 183 -21.56 -17.39 -11.47
N GLU A 184 -22.01 -17.54 -12.71
CA GLU A 184 -21.20 -17.24 -13.89
C GLU A 184 -20.78 -15.76 -13.94
N ARG A 185 -21.68 -14.84 -13.55
CA ARG A 185 -21.34 -13.40 -13.45
C ARG A 185 -20.30 -13.12 -12.38
N GLU A 186 -20.37 -13.79 -11.24
CA GLU A 186 -19.37 -13.67 -10.16
C GLU A 186 -18.02 -14.24 -10.58
N GLU A 187 -18.00 -15.38 -11.28
CA GLU A 187 -16.79 -15.96 -11.88
C GLU A 187 -16.18 -15.03 -12.92
N LEU A 188 -16.98 -14.55 -13.88
CA LEU A 188 -16.52 -13.58 -14.88
C LEU A 188 -16.01 -12.27 -14.25
N SER A 189 -16.62 -11.82 -13.16
CA SER A 189 -16.14 -10.63 -12.43
C SER A 189 -14.78 -10.87 -11.78
N ARG A 190 -14.53 -12.07 -11.24
CA ARG A 190 -13.22 -12.46 -10.69
C ARG A 190 -12.17 -12.56 -11.78
N GLU A 191 -12.49 -13.23 -12.88
CA GLU A 191 -11.59 -13.35 -14.04
C GLU A 191 -11.22 -11.99 -14.63
N LYS A 192 -12.18 -11.06 -14.72
CA LYS A 192 -11.91 -9.67 -15.16
C LYS A 192 -10.96 -8.94 -14.22
N ALA A 193 -11.14 -9.09 -12.90
CA ALA A 193 -10.26 -8.46 -11.92
C ALA A 193 -8.83 -9.06 -11.99
N GLU A 194 -8.72 -10.38 -12.16
CA GLU A 194 -7.43 -11.05 -12.37
C GLU A 194 -6.75 -10.59 -13.66
N ALA A 195 -7.48 -10.51 -14.77
CA ALA A 195 -6.96 -10.01 -16.04
C ALA A 195 -6.45 -8.56 -15.94
N GLN A 196 -7.18 -7.69 -15.24
CA GLN A 196 -6.75 -6.31 -14.98
C GLN A 196 -5.46 -6.25 -14.14
N SER A 197 -5.36 -7.07 -13.09
CA SER A 197 -4.15 -7.18 -12.27
C SER A 197 -2.94 -7.66 -13.07
N ILE A 198 -3.15 -8.61 -13.99
CA ILE A 198 -2.11 -9.08 -14.92
C ILE A 198 -1.69 -7.95 -15.87
N GLU A 199 -2.64 -7.19 -16.44
CA GLU A 199 -2.34 -6.06 -17.34
C GLU A 199 -1.56 -4.95 -16.63
N GLU A 200 -1.91 -4.64 -15.37
CA GLU A 200 -1.16 -3.69 -14.54
C GLU A 200 0.26 -4.19 -14.24
N SER A 201 0.40 -5.47 -13.93
CA SER A 201 1.71 -6.11 -13.72
C SER A 201 2.57 -6.08 -14.98
N GLU A 202 1.98 -6.32 -16.15
CA GLU A 202 2.65 -6.21 -17.45
C GLU A 202 3.15 -4.79 -17.72
N LYS A 203 2.32 -3.77 -17.46
CA LYS A 203 2.72 -2.35 -17.58
C LYS A 203 3.92 -2.03 -16.68
N ILE A 204 3.93 -2.52 -15.44
CA ILE A 204 5.05 -2.34 -14.51
C ILE A 204 6.32 -3.04 -15.03
N LEU A 205 6.20 -4.27 -15.53
CA LEU A 205 7.33 -5.02 -16.09
C LEU A 205 7.91 -4.33 -17.34
N ASN A 206 7.07 -3.82 -18.24
CA ASN A 206 7.50 -3.08 -19.42
C ASN A 206 8.22 -1.78 -19.07
N LYS A 207 7.77 -1.06 -18.03
CA LYS A 207 8.48 0.11 -17.50
C LYS A 207 9.87 -0.27 -16.99
N ARG A 208 9.97 -1.31 -16.16
CA ARG A 208 11.26 -1.82 -15.64
C ARG A 208 12.20 -2.27 -16.77
N LEU A 209 11.67 -2.94 -17.79
CA LEU A 209 12.45 -3.38 -18.95
C LEU A 209 12.99 -2.19 -19.76
N THR A 210 12.23 -1.11 -19.86
CA THR A 210 12.66 0.14 -20.50
C THR A 210 13.77 0.82 -19.69
N GLU A 211 13.63 0.88 -18.37
CA GLU A 211 14.66 1.41 -17.46
C GLU A 211 15.97 0.59 -17.54
N LEU A 212 15.86 -0.75 -17.58
CA LEU A 212 17.01 -1.64 -17.77
C LEU A 212 17.71 -1.41 -19.12
N LYS A 213 16.95 -1.27 -20.22
CA LYS A 213 17.53 -0.94 -21.53
C LYS A 213 18.27 0.39 -21.52
N ALA A 214 17.73 1.40 -20.83
CA ALA A 214 18.41 2.68 -20.68
C ALA A 214 19.72 2.56 -19.88
N MET A 215 19.72 1.78 -18.78
CA MET A 215 20.93 1.50 -18.01
C MET A 215 21.99 0.75 -18.83
N ILE A 216 21.59 -0.24 -19.62
CA ILE A 216 22.50 -0.96 -20.52
C ILE A 216 23.15 0.02 -21.51
N GLY A 217 22.37 0.90 -22.14
CA GLY A 217 22.91 1.91 -23.05
C GLY A 217 23.90 2.89 -22.39
N LEU A 218 23.68 3.24 -21.12
CA LEU A 218 24.64 4.06 -20.36
C LEU A 218 25.94 3.30 -20.06
N ILE A 219 25.86 2.01 -19.76
CA ILE A 219 27.03 1.16 -19.53
C ILE A 219 27.82 0.98 -20.83
N GLU A 220 27.15 0.67 -21.94
CA GLU A 220 27.78 0.55 -23.27
C GLU A 220 28.52 1.84 -23.65
N LYS A 221 27.90 3.01 -23.42
CA LYS A 221 28.54 4.30 -23.66
C LYS A 221 29.81 4.47 -22.81
N LYS A 222 29.76 4.13 -21.52
CA LYS A 222 30.93 4.19 -20.63
C LYS A 222 32.04 3.24 -21.06
N VAL A 223 31.70 2.03 -21.49
CA VAL A 223 32.70 1.06 -22.00
C VAL A 223 33.42 1.66 -23.21
N LEU A 224 32.68 2.27 -24.15
CA LEU A 224 33.30 2.93 -25.32
C LEU A 224 34.19 4.12 -24.93
N GLU A 225 33.79 4.91 -23.93
CA GLU A 225 34.60 6.02 -23.41
C GLU A 225 35.90 5.52 -22.75
N GLU A 226 35.82 4.45 -21.95
CA GLU A 226 36.99 3.81 -21.32
C GLU A 226 37.90 3.14 -22.35
N ASP A 227 37.37 2.44 -23.35
CA ASP A 227 38.15 1.85 -24.44
C ASP A 227 38.94 2.92 -25.22
N ALA A 228 38.32 4.07 -25.47
CA ALA A 228 39.00 5.21 -26.08
C ALA A 228 40.11 5.77 -25.17
N ALA A 229 39.88 5.84 -23.85
CA ALA A 229 40.89 6.28 -22.88
C ALA A 229 42.06 5.29 -22.78
N ILE A 230 41.79 3.98 -22.81
CA ILE A 230 42.80 2.92 -22.85
C ILE A 230 43.64 3.06 -24.11
N LYS A 231 43.01 3.18 -25.30
CA LYS A 231 43.72 3.35 -26.57
C LYS A 231 44.60 4.60 -26.58
N ASN A 232 44.12 5.71 -26.02
CA ASN A 232 44.93 6.93 -25.86
C ASN A 232 46.13 6.70 -24.94
N SER A 233 45.95 5.92 -23.87
CA SER A 233 47.02 5.58 -22.93
C SER A 233 48.05 4.64 -23.55
N GLU A 234 47.62 3.65 -24.33
CA GLU A 234 48.49 2.77 -25.12
C GLU A 234 49.36 3.57 -26.10
N LEU A 235 48.75 4.49 -26.86
CA LEU A 235 49.48 5.41 -27.75
C LEU A 235 50.48 6.29 -26.99
N HIS A 236 50.14 6.70 -25.76
CA HIS A 236 51.06 7.48 -24.93
C HIS A 236 52.25 6.64 -24.44
N ILE A 237 52.00 5.40 -24.02
CA ILE A 237 53.05 4.44 -23.63
C ILE A 237 53.99 4.18 -24.80
N GLU A 238 53.47 3.97 -26.01
CA GLU A 238 54.27 3.77 -27.21
C GLU A 238 55.20 4.96 -27.48
N LYS A 239 54.68 6.19 -27.36
CA LYS A 239 55.50 7.42 -27.47
C LYS A 239 56.59 7.49 -26.41
N LEU A 240 56.30 7.10 -25.16
CA LEU A 240 57.29 7.07 -24.09
C LEU A 240 58.38 6.03 -24.34
N ILE A 241 58.02 4.86 -24.88
CA ILE A 241 59.01 3.83 -25.27
C ILE A 241 59.96 4.37 -26.33
N LEU A 242 59.43 5.02 -27.38
CA LEU A 242 60.25 5.66 -28.41
C LEU A 242 61.20 6.72 -27.84
N LEU A 243 60.73 7.53 -26.89
CA LEU A 243 61.57 8.51 -26.19
C LEU A 243 62.66 7.85 -25.34
N ILE A 244 62.34 6.75 -24.65
CA ILE A 244 63.33 5.98 -23.87
C ILE A 244 64.43 5.44 -24.79
N ASP A 245 64.05 4.91 -25.95
CA ASP A 245 65.03 4.36 -26.89
C ASP A 245 65.89 5.45 -27.55
N ASP A 246 65.33 6.63 -27.87
CA ASP A 246 66.11 7.80 -28.31
C ASP A 246 67.10 8.26 -27.22
N ILE A 247 66.65 8.33 -25.96
CA ILE A 247 67.52 8.69 -24.84
C ILE A 247 68.62 7.65 -24.65
N LYS A 248 68.32 6.35 -24.70
CA LYS A 248 69.34 5.30 -24.62
C LYS A 248 70.36 5.42 -25.73
N GLN A 249 69.92 5.68 -26.96
CA GLN A 249 70.83 5.86 -28.09
C GLN A 249 71.75 7.06 -27.86
N ARG A 250 71.21 8.22 -27.44
CA ARG A 250 72.02 9.40 -27.11
C ARG A 250 73.00 9.14 -25.97
N VAL A 251 72.58 8.42 -24.93
CA VAL A 251 73.46 8.05 -23.81
C VAL A 251 74.59 7.16 -24.29
N GLU A 252 74.33 6.19 -25.17
CA GLU A 252 75.39 5.31 -25.70
C GLU A 252 76.34 6.08 -26.65
N GLU A 253 75.80 7.00 -27.46
CA GLU A 253 76.60 7.94 -28.26
C GLU A 253 77.49 8.82 -27.37
N GLU A 254 76.95 9.47 -26.33
CA GLU A 254 77.71 10.27 -25.37
C GLU A 254 78.73 9.42 -24.61
N LYS A 255 78.37 8.20 -24.21
CA LYS A 255 79.28 7.27 -23.52
C LYS A 255 80.44 6.87 -24.43
N SER A 256 80.22 6.64 -25.72
CA SER A 256 81.28 6.36 -26.70
C SER A 256 82.25 7.55 -26.91
N ILE A 257 81.79 8.78 -26.65
CA ILE A 257 82.63 9.99 -26.64
C ILE A 257 83.38 10.12 -25.30
N ILE A 258 82.72 9.79 -24.20
CA ILE A 258 83.26 9.93 -22.84
C ILE A 258 84.27 8.84 -22.51
N GLU A 259 84.06 7.58 -22.90
CA GLU A 259 84.99 6.46 -22.64
C GLU A 259 86.44 6.77 -23.05
N PRO A 260 86.73 7.24 -24.28
CA PRO A 260 88.09 7.62 -24.65
C PRO A 260 88.60 8.86 -23.89
N LEU A 261 87.72 9.76 -23.43
CA LEU A 261 88.11 10.88 -22.56
C LEU A 261 88.43 10.42 -21.13
N ILE A 262 87.70 9.43 -20.60
CA ILE A 262 87.98 8.80 -19.30
C ILE A 262 89.31 8.05 -19.38
N GLU A 263 89.56 7.28 -20.44
CA GLU A 263 90.86 6.61 -20.64
C GLU A 263 91.99 7.64 -20.72
N LYS A 264 91.80 8.73 -21.48
CA LYS A 264 92.77 9.82 -21.60
C LYS A 264 92.96 10.58 -20.28
N SER A 265 91.90 10.74 -19.48
CA SER A 265 91.94 11.33 -18.14
C SER A 265 92.67 10.41 -17.16
N GLN A 266 92.41 9.10 -17.17
CA GLN A 266 93.12 8.11 -16.35
C GLN A 266 94.59 8.01 -16.75
N GLU A 267 94.93 8.18 -18.04
CA GLU A 267 96.30 8.27 -18.50
C GLU A 267 96.99 9.56 -18.01
N GLN A 268 96.28 10.69 -18.03
CA GLN A 268 96.74 11.95 -17.43
C GLN A 268 96.86 11.82 -15.90
N GLU A 269 95.96 11.09 -15.23
CA GLU A 269 95.98 10.85 -13.80
C GLU A 269 97.15 9.93 -13.39
N ARG A 270 97.52 8.95 -14.22
CA ARG A 270 98.79 8.21 -14.08
C ARG A 270 100.01 9.12 -14.23
N LYS A 271 100.02 10.03 -15.21
CA LYS A 271 101.09 11.05 -15.38
C LYS A 271 101.13 12.03 -14.20
N VAL A 272 99.98 12.39 -13.63
CA VAL A 272 99.88 13.24 -12.43
C VAL A 272 100.32 12.48 -11.18
N LEU A 273 100.03 11.19 -11.03
CA LEU A 273 100.53 10.34 -9.94
C LEU A 273 102.05 10.14 -10.03
N GLU A 274 102.61 10.00 -11.24
CA GLU A 274 104.07 10.00 -11.44
C GLU A 274 104.72 11.35 -11.13
N ILE A 275 104.04 12.46 -11.45
CA ILE A 275 104.47 13.81 -11.09
C ILE A 275 104.29 14.07 -9.58
N GLN A 276 103.23 13.55 -8.96
CA GLN A 276 103.00 13.58 -7.51
C GLN A 276 104.01 12.73 -6.75
N ASP A 277 104.44 11.57 -7.25
CA ASP A 277 105.52 10.77 -6.65
C ASP A 277 106.88 11.49 -6.76
N LYS A 278 107.12 12.19 -7.88
CA LYS A 278 108.27 13.11 -8.04
C LYS A 278 108.21 14.33 -7.12
N ILE A 279 107.02 14.86 -6.83
CA ILE A 279 106.81 16.00 -5.94
C ILE A 279 106.84 15.57 -4.47
N MET A 280 106.29 14.40 -4.10
CA MET A 280 106.35 13.80 -2.76
C MET A 280 107.78 13.45 -2.36
N LYS A 281 108.61 12.95 -3.30
CA LYS A 281 110.06 12.79 -3.10
C LYS A 281 110.78 14.14 -2.90
N LYS A 282 110.31 15.24 -3.51
CA LYS A 282 110.83 16.61 -3.30
C LYS A 282 110.30 17.28 -2.03
N ILE A 283 109.10 16.94 -1.56
CA ILE A 283 108.48 17.45 -0.32
C ILE A 283 109.07 16.73 0.90
N ALA A 284 109.35 15.42 0.83
CA ALA A 284 110.07 14.69 1.88
C ALA A 284 111.50 15.24 2.12
N GLN A 285 112.12 15.83 1.10
CA GLN A 285 113.41 16.51 1.21
C GLN A 285 113.31 17.93 1.81
N LYS A 286 112.14 18.58 1.78
CA LYS A 286 111.90 19.93 2.33
C LYS A 286 111.16 19.94 3.68
N GLN A 287 110.64 18.81 4.14
CA GLN A 287 109.94 18.67 5.44
C GLN A 287 110.89 18.44 6.64
N LYS A 288 112.20 18.69 6.49
CA LYS A 288 113.15 18.85 7.61
C LYS A 288 113.33 20.31 8.05
N SER A 289 112.67 21.25 7.40
CA SER A 289 112.77 22.66 7.74
C SER A 289 111.42 23.33 7.53
N VAL A 290 110.68 23.45 8.63
CA VAL A 290 109.84 24.59 9.03
C VAL A 290 108.68 24.08 9.89
N ALA A 291 108.65 24.58 11.11
CA ALA A 291 107.67 24.33 12.15
C ALA A 291 106.42 25.20 11.94
N GLY A 292 105.25 24.68 12.36
CA GLY A 292 103.95 25.37 12.31
C GLY A 292 103.44 25.44 10.88
N VAL A 293 102.25 24.93 10.55
CA VAL A 293 100.97 25.45 11.01
C VAL A 293 99.96 24.30 11.00
N LYS A 294 99.66 23.76 12.18
CA LYS A 294 98.42 23.02 12.48
C LYS A 294 97.34 24.07 12.77
N ASP A 295 96.62 24.62 11.78
CA ASP A 295 95.35 25.30 12.12
C ASP A 295 94.33 25.62 11.01
N VAL A 296 94.37 24.95 9.86
CA VAL A 296 93.39 25.22 8.78
C VAL A 296 92.42 24.04 8.58
N THR A 297 92.84 22.82 8.91
CA THR A 297 92.03 21.60 8.76
C THR A 297 90.94 21.44 9.82
N LYS A 298 90.98 22.22 10.91
CA LYS A 298 89.97 22.19 11.99
C LYS A 298 88.74 23.06 11.68
N LYS A 299 88.93 24.19 10.99
CA LYS A 299 87.87 25.17 10.69
C LYS A 299 86.95 24.78 9.54
N VAL A 300 87.41 23.92 8.62
CA VAL A 300 86.57 23.41 7.52
C VAL A 300 85.63 22.30 7.98
N LYS A 301 86.01 21.52 9.00
CA LYS A 301 85.18 20.47 9.59
C LYS A 301 84.02 21.06 10.43
N GLU A 302 84.29 22.13 11.19
CA GLU A 302 83.27 22.86 11.96
C GLU A 302 82.23 23.61 11.10
N PHE A 303 82.56 23.91 9.84
CA PHE A 303 81.66 24.59 8.91
C PHE A 303 80.59 23.65 8.32
N PHE A 304 80.93 22.38 8.09
CA PHE A 304 79.98 21.38 7.59
C PHE A 304 79.07 20.80 8.68
N ASP A 305 79.56 20.67 9.92
CA ASP A 305 78.76 20.20 11.06
C ASP A 305 77.64 21.18 11.46
N LYS A 306 77.83 22.49 11.23
CA LYS A 306 76.79 23.52 11.49
C LYS A 306 75.71 23.62 10.42
N LYS A 307 75.99 23.18 9.18
CA LYS A 307 75.02 23.22 8.06
C LYS A 307 74.03 22.05 8.11
N LEU A 308 74.44 20.89 8.63
CA LEU A 308 73.55 19.75 8.90
C LEU A 308 72.66 19.95 10.14
N ALA A 309 73.04 20.81 11.09
CA ALA A 309 72.26 21.09 12.29
C ALA A 309 71.00 21.94 12.02
N VAL A 310 70.99 22.74 10.95
CA VAL A 310 69.85 23.62 10.59
C VAL A 310 68.79 22.89 9.77
N VAL A 311 69.17 21.94 8.91
CA VAL A 311 68.22 21.12 8.14
C VAL A 311 67.46 20.14 9.05
N ASN A 312 68.13 19.59 10.08
CA ASN A 312 67.52 18.71 11.07
C ASN A 312 66.59 19.43 12.08
N LEU A 313 66.52 20.77 12.08
CA LEU A 313 65.61 21.53 12.93
C LEU A 313 64.22 21.69 12.27
N VAL A 314 64.18 21.82 10.94
CA VAL A 314 62.93 21.97 10.17
C VAL A 314 62.13 20.67 10.12
N ASP A 315 62.82 19.54 9.97
CA ASP A 315 62.17 18.21 9.99
C ASP A 315 61.67 17.83 11.39
N ARG A 316 62.30 18.34 12.46
CA ARG A 316 61.86 18.11 13.85
C ARG A 316 60.62 18.94 14.20
N VAL A 317 60.56 20.20 13.75
CA VAL A 317 59.37 21.07 13.92
C VAL A 317 58.16 20.55 13.15
N ASN A 318 58.36 19.98 11.96
CA ASN A 318 57.27 19.36 11.20
C ASN A 318 56.75 18.08 11.86
N LYS A 319 57.65 17.26 12.42
CA LYS A 319 57.27 16.03 13.13
C LYS A 319 56.52 16.31 14.44
N ASP A 320 56.97 17.28 15.23
CA ASP A 320 56.30 17.67 16.49
C ASP A 320 54.91 18.32 16.22
N ARG A 321 54.74 18.99 15.08
CA ARG A 321 53.46 19.56 14.63
C ARG A 321 52.46 18.46 14.23
N ASP A 322 52.91 17.47 13.48
CA ASP A 322 52.04 16.36 13.06
C ASP A 322 51.59 15.51 14.27
N ASP A 323 52.44 15.38 15.30
CA ASP A 323 52.10 14.70 16.55
C ASP A 323 51.16 15.54 17.46
N LEU A 324 51.31 16.87 17.47
CA LEU A 324 50.37 17.79 18.13
C LEU A 324 48.99 17.82 17.45
N GLU A 325 48.96 17.77 16.11
CA GLU A 325 47.71 17.73 15.34
C GLU A 325 46.94 16.44 15.58
N LYS A 326 47.63 15.29 15.62
CA LYS A 326 47.01 14.00 16.00
C LYS A 326 46.44 14.04 17.42
N SER A 327 47.20 14.59 18.37
CA SER A 327 46.77 14.71 19.78
C SER A 327 45.56 15.64 19.95
N LEU A 328 45.51 16.73 19.18
CA LEU A 328 44.37 17.67 19.18
C LEU A 328 43.12 17.02 18.57
N ILE A 329 43.26 16.27 17.48
CA ILE A 329 42.14 15.53 16.87
C ILE A 329 41.58 14.48 17.82
N GLU A 330 42.43 13.78 18.58
CA GLU A 330 41.98 12.84 19.62
C GLU A 330 41.24 13.53 20.77
N LEU A 331 41.74 14.68 21.23
CA LEU A 331 41.08 15.49 22.26
C LEU A 331 39.73 16.04 21.79
N ILE A 332 39.62 16.51 20.55
CA ILE A 332 38.37 16.95 19.94
C ILE A 332 37.37 15.79 19.81
N LYS A 333 37.83 14.60 19.42
CA LYS A 333 36.98 13.41 19.34
C LYS A 333 36.48 12.98 20.72
N LYS A 334 37.35 12.98 21.74
CA LYS A 334 36.96 12.70 23.14
C LYS A 334 36.01 13.77 23.70
N ALA A 335 36.26 15.05 23.46
CA ALA A 335 35.40 16.14 23.89
C ALA A 335 34.02 16.12 23.22
N LYS A 336 33.94 15.86 21.91
CA LYS A 336 32.66 15.65 21.20
C LYS A 336 31.92 14.41 21.72
N SER A 337 32.64 13.32 22.04
CA SER A 337 32.02 12.14 22.65
C SER A 337 31.45 12.43 24.05
N PHE A 338 32.09 13.31 24.83
CA PHE A 338 31.63 13.76 26.15
C PHE A 338 30.47 14.76 26.06
N GLN A 339 30.44 15.61 25.04
CA GLN A 339 29.37 16.58 24.78
C GLN A 339 28.05 15.89 24.34
N LEU A 340 28.15 14.72 23.72
CA LEU A 340 27.00 13.88 23.37
C LEU A 340 26.38 13.17 24.59
N THR A 341 27.16 12.92 25.65
CA THR A 341 26.69 12.26 26.89
C THR A 341 26.32 13.21 28.01
N ALA A 342 26.99 14.37 28.14
CA ALA A 342 26.72 15.36 29.16
C ALA A 342 26.33 16.69 28.50
N LYS A 343 25.05 17.08 28.60
CA LYS A 343 24.55 18.40 28.18
C LYS A 343 25.07 19.53 29.08
N SER A 344 26.39 19.67 29.24
CA SER A 344 27.01 20.78 29.98
C SER A 344 27.59 21.80 29.00
N GLY A 345 27.15 23.06 29.14
CA GLY A 345 27.52 24.17 28.25
C GLY A 345 28.98 24.64 28.36
N ASP A 346 29.82 23.98 29.16
CA ASP A 346 31.17 24.45 29.50
C ASP A 346 32.28 23.81 28.64
N VAL A 347 32.03 22.64 28.03
CA VAL A 347 32.98 21.97 27.13
C VAL A 347 33.21 22.76 25.84
N GLY A 348 32.16 23.45 25.35
CA GLY A 348 32.25 24.31 24.17
C GLY A 348 33.20 25.50 24.35
N LYS A 349 33.27 26.09 25.55
CA LYS A 349 34.19 27.20 25.85
C LYS A 349 35.65 26.75 25.90
N GLN A 350 35.92 25.59 26.50
CA GLN A 350 37.28 25.03 26.55
C GLN A 350 37.78 24.60 25.16
N MET A 351 36.88 24.17 24.28
CA MET A 351 37.19 23.80 22.90
C MET A 351 37.58 25.03 22.05
N ILE A 352 36.91 26.17 22.28
CA ILE A 352 37.24 27.45 21.63
C ILE A 352 38.62 27.96 22.08
N ASP A 353 38.98 27.82 23.36
CA ASP A 353 40.32 28.21 23.85
C ASP A 353 41.44 27.32 23.28
N LEU A 354 41.18 26.03 23.06
CA LEU A 354 42.10 25.09 22.40
C LEU A 354 42.32 25.43 20.92
N GLU A 355 41.25 25.72 20.17
CA GLU A 355 41.35 26.19 18.78
C GLU A 355 42.10 27.53 18.68
N LYS A 356 41.89 28.43 19.64
CA LYS A 356 42.56 29.73 19.67
C LYS A 356 44.07 29.60 19.89
N LYS A 357 44.51 28.73 20.81
CA LYS A 357 45.94 28.44 21.02
C LYS A 357 46.59 27.72 19.84
N PHE A 358 45.88 26.81 19.17
CA PHE A 358 46.39 26.16 17.96
C PHE A 358 46.57 27.17 16.81
N ASN A 359 45.63 28.10 16.66
CA ASN A 359 45.74 29.17 15.68
C ASN A 359 46.88 30.16 15.99
N GLU A 360 47.22 30.40 17.26
CA GLU A 360 48.42 31.17 17.62
C GLU A 360 49.73 30.45 17.23
N VAL A 361 49.79 29.13 17.39
CA VAL A 361 50.93 28.32 16.93
C VAL A 361 51.07 28.39 15.42
N ASN A 362 49.96 28.28 14.69
CA ASN A 362 49.97 28.37 13.23
C ASN A 362 50.42 29.77 12.75
N LYS A 363 50.00 30.83 13.44
CA LYS A 363 50.40 32.22 13.12
C LYS A 363 51.89 32.47 13.36
N LYS A 364 52.48 31.89 14.42
CA LYS A 364 53.93 31.95 14.68
C LYS A 364 54.72 31.13 13.65
N LYS A 365 54.19 30.00 13.17
CA LYS A 365 54.79 29.22 12.08
C LYS A 365 54.90 30.06 10.80
N THR A 366 53.83 30.76 10.43
CA THR A 366 53.83 31.59 9.22
C THR A 366 54.83 32.75 9.33
N GLN A 367 55.01 33.31 10.54
CA GLN A 367 56.07 34.30 10.80
C GLN A 367 57.48 33.70 10.70
N PHE A 368 57.71 32.51 11.24
CA PHE A 368 58.99 31.81 11.16
C PHE A 368 59.35 31.38 9.72
N GLU A 369 58.36 30.93 8.93
CA GLU A 369 58.54 30.61 7.50
C GLU A 369 58.82 31.86 6.66
N ALA A 370 58.26 33.02 7.04
CA ALA A 370 58.55 34.30 6.41
C ALA A 370 59.99 34.78 6.73
N GLU A 371 60.44 34.64 7.98
CA GLU A 371 61.82 34.95 8.39
C GLU A 371 62.86 34.02 7.73
N LEU A 372 62.54 32.72 7.58
CA LEU A 372 63.37 31.77 6.83
C LEU A 372 63.45 32.09 5.33
N LYS A 373 62.36 32.61 4.75
CA LYS A 373 62.36 33.12 3.36
C LYS A 373 63.19 34.39 3.20
N GLU A 374 63.18 35.29 4.18
CA GLU A 374 64.07 36.46 4.19
C GLU A 374 65.55 36.04 4.30
N LEU A 375 65.88 35.09 5.18
CA LEU A 375 67.23 34.52 5.29
C LEU A 375 67.68 33.80 3.99
N GLY A 376 66.76 33.11 3.32
CA GLY A 376 67.00 32.51 2.01
C GLY A 376 67.24 33.54 0.89
N SER A 377 66.63 34.72 1.00
CA SER A 377 66.82 35.81 0.03
C SER A 377 68.17 36.53 0.19
N PHE A 378 68.75 36.52 1.39
CA PHE A 378 70.12 37.02 1.64
C PHE A 378 71.22 36.11 1.08
N MET A 379 70.92 34.83 0.81
CA MET A 379 71.88 33.89 0.21
C MET A 379 71.81 33.81 -1.33
N ARG A 380 70.99 34.64 -1.99
CA ARG A 380 70.90 34.76 -3.46
C ARG A 380 71.39 36.11 -4.00
N ARG A 381 72.17 36.87 -3.23
CA ARG A 381 72.97 37.98 -3.76
C ARG A 381 74.45 37.65 -3.70
#